data_AF-F9Q367-F1
#
_entry.id   AF-F9Q367-F1
#
_cell.length_a   1.000
_cell.length_b   1.000
_cell.length_c   1.000
_cell.angle_alpha   90.00
_cell.angle_beta   90.00
_cell.angle_gamma   90.00
#
_symmetry.space_group_name_H-M   'P 1'
#
loop_
_entity.id
_entity.type
_entity.pdbx_description
1 polymer ?
#
loop_
_entity_poly.entity_id
_entity_poly.type
_entity_poly.pdbx_seq_one_letter_code
_entity_poly.pdbx_strand_id
1 'polypeptide(L)' 'MKKLCLSILASLALTLGLVSQVQADEYLRIGMEAAYAPFNWTQDDDSNGAVKIDGTNQYANGYDVQIAKKLPKI' A
#
# COMPACT_ATOMS: atom_id res chain seq x y z
N MET A 1 40.66 -11.25 26.34
CA MET A 1 40.25 -11.49 24.93
C MET A 1 38.84 -12.08 24.83
N LYS A 2 38.55 -13.28 25.38
CA LYS A 2 37.21 -13.92 25.29
C LYS A 2 36.04 -13.06 25.82
N LYS A 3 36.24 -12.36 26.96
CA LYS A 3 35.22 -11.46 27.56
C LYS A 3 34.93 -10.22 26.70
N LEU A 4 35.93 -9.72 25.97
CA LEU A 4 35.81 -8.58 25.05
C LEU A 4 35.04 -8.98 23.78
N CYS A 5 35.31 -10.18 23.25
CA CYS A 5 34.55 -10.71 22.12
C CYS A 5 33.07 -10.94 22.48
N LEU A 6 32.78 -11.48 23.68
CA LEU A 6 31.40 -11.67 24.14
C LEU A 6 30.65 -10.34 24.30
N SER A 7 31.30 -9.30 24.83
CA SER A 7 30.65 -7.99 24.98
C SER A 7 30.33 -7.34 23.63
N ILE A 8 31.20 -7.50 22.63
CA ILE A 8 30.98 -6.99 21.27
C ILE A 8 29.84 -7.76 20.57
N LEU A 9 29.78 -9.08 20.75
CA LEU A 9 28.69 -9.90 20.21
C LEU A 9 27.34 -9.55 20.84
N ALA A 10 27.30 -9.31 22.15
CA ALA A 10 26.09 -8.91 22.85
C ALA A 10 25.60 -7.51 22.45
N SER A 11 26.51 -6.54 22.31
CA SER A 11 26.14 -5.20 21.84
C SER A 11 25.67 -5.20 20.40
N LEU A 12 26.30 -5.97 19.51
CA LEU A 12 25.89 -6.12 18.12
C LEU A 12 24.49 -6.75 18.00
N ALA A 13 24.23 -7.81 18.77
CA ALA A 13 22.91 -8.45 18.80
C ALA A 13 21.81 -7.49 19.31
N LEU A 14 22.13 -6.64 20.28
CA LEU A 14 21.20 -5.63 20.78
C LEU A 14 20.89 -4.56 19.72
N THR A 15 21.90 -4.12 18.96
CA THR A 15 21.69 -3.16 17.86
C THR A 15 20.92 -3.74 16.68
N LEU A 16 21.06 -5.03 16.38
CA LEU A 16 20.32 -5.70 15.30
C LEU A 16 18.84 -5.93 15.66
N GLY A 17 18.54 -6.19 16.94
CA GLY A 17 17.16 -6.44 17.40
C GLY A 17 16.29 -5.18 17.52
N LEU A 18 16.87 -3.98 17.49
CA LEU A 18 16.16 -2.71 17.69
C LEU A 18 15.65 -2.06 16.38
N VAL A 19 16.00 -2.57 15.19
CA VAL A 19 15.74 -1.89 13.90
C VAL A 19 14.60 -2.55 13.11
N SER A 20 13.63 -3.15 13.78
CA SER A 20 12.41 -3.62 13.12
C SER A 20 11.43 -2.45 12.97
N GLN A 21 11.62 -1.61 11.95
CA GLN A 21 10.58 -0.64 11.57
C GLN A 21 9.48 -1.35 10.79
N VAL A 22 8.26 -1.36 11.35
CA VAL A 22 7.07 -1.72 10.58
C VAL A 22 6.80 -0.58 9.60
N GLN A 23 7.01 -0.87 8.32
CA GLN A 23 6.73 0.08 7.25
C GLN A 23 5.28 -0.11 6.82
N ALA A 24 4.46 0.92 7.01
CA ALA A 24 3.09 0.94 6.50
C ALA A 24 3.11 1.21 4.99
N ASP A 25 2.09 0.71 4.30
CA ASP A 25 1.82 1.04 2.91
C ASP A 25 1.56 2.56 2.77
N GLU A 26 2.28 3.25 1.89
CA GLU A 26 2.08 4.68 1.60
C GLU A 26 0.95 4.93 0.59
N TYR A 27 -0.18 4.24 0.73
CA TYR A 27 -1.35 4.45 -0.11
C TYR A 27 -2.66 4.23 0.62
N LEU A 28 -3.66 5.03 0.24
CA LEU A 28 -5.03 4.85 0.69
C LEU A 28 -5.65 3.66 -0.05
N ARG A 29 -5.98 2.61 0.70
CA ARG A 29 -6.81 1.51 0.20
C ARG A 29 -8.28 1.93 0.21
N ILE A 30 -8.95 1.75 -0.93
CA ILE A 30 -10.36 2.10 -1.11
C ILE A 30 -11.10 0.83 -1.52
N GLY A 31 -12.01 0.38 -0.66
CA GLY A 31 -12.98 -0.66 -1.00
C GLY A 31 -14.24 0.00 -1.55
N MET A 32 -14.67 -0.38 -2.75
CA MET A 32 -15.95 0.04 -3.34
C MET A 32 -16.53 -1.08 -4.19
N GLU A 33 -17.85 -1.07 -4.35
CA GLU A 33 -18.51 -1.77 -5.46
C GLU A 33 -18.19 -1.03 -6.78
N ALA A 34 -18.05 -1.76 -7.89
CA ALA A 34 -17.73 -1.18 -9.21
C ALA A 34 -18.75 -1.65 -10.27
N ALA A 35 -20.04 -1.51 -9.94
CA ALA A 35 -21.15 -2.00 -10.77
C ALA A 35 -22.30 -0.98 -10.90
N TYR A 36 -22.08 0.30 -10.55
CA TYR A 36 -23.13 1.32 -10.47
C TYR A 36 -22.78 2.61 -11.24
N ALA A 37 -22.88 2.55 -12.57
CA ALA A 37 -22.64 3.71 -13.43
C ALA A 37 -23.69 4.84 -13.20
N PRO A 38 -23.31 6.13 -13.30
CA PRO A 38 -21.99 6.66 -13.65
C PRO A 38 -21.06 6.88 -12.43
N PHE A 39 -21.47 6.46 -11.24
CA PHE A 39 -20.72 6.71 -10.01
C PHE A 39 -19.48 5.82 -9.89
N ASN A 40 -19.63 4.53 -10.22
CA ASN A 40 -18.54 3.57 -10.29
C ASN A 40 -18.87 2.45 -11.31
N TRP A 41 -17.92 1.97 -12.09
CA TRP A 41 -18.13 0.83 -13.00
C TRP A 41 -16.83 0.11 -13.31
N THR A 42 -16.95 -1.13 -13.80
CA THR A 42 -15.84 -1.94 -14.31
C THR A 42 -15.66 -1.76 -15.82
N GLN A 43 -14.42 -1.70 -16.26
CA GLN A 43 -14.03 -1.68 -17.67
C GLN A 43 -12.77 -2.53 -17.90
N ASP A 44 -12.49 -2.84 -19.17
CA ASP A 44 -11.44 -3.80 -19.55
C ASP A 44 -10.03 -3.18 -19.60
N ASP A 45 -9.91 -1.85 -19.56
CA ASP A 45 -8.64 -1.13 -19.68
C ASP A 45 -8.52 0.06 -18.71
N ASP A 46 -7.36 0.69 -18.70
CA ASP A 46 -7.05 1.86 -17.88
C ASP A 46 -7.53 3.20 -18.48
N SER A 47 -8.34 3.15 -19.55
CA SER A 47 -8.78 4.35 -20.27
C SER A 47 -9.51 5.33 -19.35
N ASN A 48 -9.37 6.63 -19.66
CA ASN A 48 -10.03 7.71 -18.91
C ASN A 48 -9.65 7.72 -17.41
N GLY A 49 -8.46 7.24 -17.08
CA GLY A 49 -7.97 7.21 -15.72
C GLY A 49 -8.73 6.22 -14.85
N ALA A 50 -9.07 5.04 -15.36
CA ALA A 50 -9.53 3.95 -14.53
C ALA A 50 -8.38 3.43 -13.62
N VAL A 51 -8.71 2.75 -12.54
CA VAL A 51 -7.77 2.20 -11.56
C VAL A 51 -7.93 0.69 -11.49
N LYS A 52 -6.82 -0.05 -11.54
CA LYS A 52 -6.87 -1.51 -11.50
C LYS A 52 -7.53 -2.01 -10.21
N ILE A 53 -8.45 -2.97 -10.33
CA ILE A 53 -9.08 -3.64 -9.20
C ILE A 53 -8.16 -4.76 -8.73
N ASP A 54 -7.77 -4.71 -7.45
CA ASP A 54 -6.88 -5.69 -6.85
C ASP A 54 -7.42 -7.12 -6.99
N GLY A 55 -6.55 -8.08 -7.33
CA GLY A 55 -6.93 -9.47 -7.60
C GLY A 55 -7.66 -9.74 -8.92
N THR A 56 -7.82 -8.76 -9.82
CA THR A 56 -8.47 -8.95 -11.12
C THR A 56 -7.67 -8.35 -12.29
N ASN A 57 -8.15 -8.57 -13.52
CA ASN A 57 -7.67 -7.89 -14.73
C ASN A 57 -8.57 -6.72 -15.17
N GLN A 58 -9.55 -6.35 -14.36
CA GLN A 58 -10.49 -5.26 -14.66
C GLN A 58 -10.05 -3.97 -13.97
N TYR A 59 -10.62 -2.86 -14.44
CA TYR A 59 -10.36 -1.52 -13.94
C TYR A 59 -11.65 -0.87 -13.49
N ALA A 60 -11.62 -0.16 -12.36
CA ALA A 60 -12.71 0.65 -11.86
C ALA A 60 -12.58 2.10 -12.35
N ASN A 61 -13.66 2.69 -12.83
CA ASN A 61 -13.75 4.12 -13.13
C ASN A 61 -15.08 4.70 -12.64
N GLY A 62 -15.26 6.00 -12.76
CA GLY A 62 -16.48 6.73 -12.39
C GLY A 62 -16.25 7.85 -11.39
N TYR A 63 -17.32 8.59 -11.10
CA TYR A 63 -17.26 9.75 -10.22
C TYR A 63 -16.55 9.46 -8.90
N ASP A 64 -16.89 8.36 -8.23
CA ASP A 64 -16.33 7.99 -6.92
C ASP A 64 -14.81 7.76 -7.02
N VAL A 65 -14.36 7.06 -8.06
CA VAL A 65 -12.93 6.81 -8.35
C VAL A 65 -12.19 8.12 -8.62
N GLN A 66 -12.78 9.03 -9.40
CA GLN A 66 -12.17 10.30 -9.73
C GLN A 66 -12.12 11.27 -8.55
N ILE A 67 -13.09 11.21 -7.64
CA ILE A 67 -13.07 11.97 -6.39
C ILE A 67 -12.05 11.40 -5.41
N ALA A 68 -11.97 10.08 -5.28
CA ALA A 68 -10.95 9.41 -4.47
C ALA A 68 -9.52 9.84 -4.83
N LYS A 69 -9.23 10.00 -6.13
CA LYS A 69 -7.93 10.49 -6.61
C LYS A 69 -7.59 11.92 -6.18
N LYS A 70 -8.59 12.73 -5.81
CA LYS A 70 -8.41 14.11 -5.34
C LYS A 70 -8.21 14.19 -3.82
N LEU A 71 -8.39 13.10 -3.09
CA LEU A 71 -8.12 13.07 -1.66
C LEU A 71 -6.62 13.29 -1.42
N PRO A 72 -6.24 14.01 -0.35
CA PRO A 72 -4.84 14.18 0.00
C PRO A 72 -4.20 12.81 0.28
N LYS A 73 -2.92 12.68 -0.09
CA LYS A 73 -2.12 11.53 0.29
C LYS A 73 -1.98 11.50 1.81
N ILE A 74 -2.09 10.31 2.39
CA ILE A 74 -1.95 10.05 3.83
C ILE A 74 -0.51 9.63 4.09
#